data_AF-A0A1F6CQC1-F1
#
_entry.id   AF-A0A1F6CQC1-F1
#
_cell.length_a   1.000
_cell.length_b   1.000
_cell.length_c   1.000
_cell.angle_alpha   90.00
_cell.angle_beta   90.00
_cell.angle_gamma   90.00
#
_symmetry.space_group_name_H-M   'P 1'
#
loop_
_entity.id
_entity.type
_entity.pdbx_description
1 polymer ?
#
loop_
_entity_poly.entity_id
_entity_poly.type
_entity_poly.pdbx_seq_one_letter_code
_entity_poly.pdbx_strand_id
1 'polypeptide(L)'
;MKCPHLTEDDYRERFEGNINEWQASVNTHTDECRLDVDFFEHYVPKMEKQVTLVPSMGEVVATLAETYTLVIISSTITLPIERLLEKYNLRKYFTEVMGNDVHKSKVEKIRMVFTKYSVAAQYCVFITDTLGDMREAEKSGIGALGVTWGFHTVETLQRGNPFRLVSDPADIVSAVKEYFS
;
A
#
# COMPACT_ATOMS: atom_id res chain seq x y z
N MET A 1 -9.86 14.78 -7.49
CA MET A 1 -9.82 14.82 -8.96
C MET A 1 -10.91 13.93 -9.55
N LYS A 2 -11.74 14.44 -10.46
CA LYS A 2 -12.66 13.63 -11.27
C LYS A 2 -12.52 14.03 -12.74
N CYS A 3 -12.03 13.13 -13.58
CA CYS A 3 -11.92 13.35 -15.02
C CYS A 3 -12.91 12.41 -15.73
N PRO A 4 -13.90 12.94 -16.47
CA PRO A 4 -14.97 12.12 -17.07
C PRO A 4 -14.50 11.08 -18.10
N HIS A 5 -13.33 11.30 -18.71
CA HIS A 5 -12.79 10.47 -19.79
C HIS A 5 -11.89 9.32 -19.30
N LEU A 6 -11.53 9.30 -18.01
CA LEU A 6 -10.67 8.23 -17.48
C LEU A 6 -11.47 6.95 -17.31
N THR A 7 -10.95 5.88 -17.89
CA THR A 7 -11.40 4.52 -17.60
C THR A 7 -10.88 4.06 -16.23
N GLU A 8 -11.42 2.94 -15.74
CA GLU A 8 -10.88 2.29 -14.53
C GLU A 8 -9.43 1.83 -14.74
N ASP A 9 -9.06 1.41 -15.96
CA ASP A 9 -7.70 1.00 -16.29
C ASP A 9 -6.75 2.21 -16.29
N ASP A 10 -7.15 3.35 -16.87
CA ASP A 10 -6.38 4.59 -16.79
C ASP A 10 -6.17 5.05 -15.35
N TYR A 11 -7.19 4.86 -14.49
CA TYR A 11 -7.07 5.15 -13.07
C TYR A 11 -6.10 4.20 -12.37
N ARG A 12 -6.13 2.90 -12.71
CA ARG A 12 -5.22 1.90 -12.16
C ARG A 12 -3.77 2.16 -12.54
N GLU A 13 -3.50 2.52 -13.79
CA GLU A 13 -2.14 2.83 -14.27
C GLU A 13 -1.43 3.92 -13.46
N ARG A 14 -2.19 4.83 -12.84
CA ARG A 14 -1.61 5.88 -11.98
C ARG A 14 -0.98 5.34 -10.70
N PHE A 15 -1.35 4.14 -10.28
CA PHE A 15 -0.71 3.42 -9.17
C PHE A 15 0.50 2.60 -9.61
N GLU A 16 0.92 2.68 -10.87
CA GLU A 16 2.23 2.17 -11.29
C GLU A 16 3.38 3.09 -10.85
N GLY A 17 3.08 4.36 -10.58
CA GLY A 17 4.00 5.32 -9.96
C GLY A 17 3.46 5.79 -8.61
N ASN A 18 4.01 6.89 -8.09
CA ASN A 18 3.41 7.54 -6.93
C ASN A 18 2.19 8.35 -7.40
N ILE A 19 1.00 7.99 -6.92
CA ILE A 19 -0.28 8.66 -7.26
C ILE A 19 -0.31 10.17 -6.92
N ASN A 20 0.54 10.61 -5.98
CA ASN A 20 0.68 12.01 -5.61
C ASN A 20 1.74 12.76 -6.45
N GLU A 21 2.41 12.11 -7.41
CA GLU A 21 3.32 12.76 -8.37
C GLU A 21 2.51 13.23 -9.60
N TRP A 22 1.80 14.35 -9.45
CA TRP A 22 0.90 14.93 -10.45
C TRP A 22 1.60 15.41 -11.74
N GLN A 23 2.93 15.46 -11.76
CA GLN A 23 3.73 15.84 -12.94
C GLN A 23 4.03 14.66 -13.87
N ALA A 24 3.71 13.42 -13.48
CA ALA A 24 3.89 12.26 -14.33
C ALA A 24 2.94 12.30 -15.54
N SER A 25 3.41 11.90 -16.72
CA SER A 25 2.65 11.94 -17.98
C SER A 25 1.34 11.15 -17.95
N VAL A 26 1.24 10.13 -17.09
CA VAL A 26 0.02 9.33 -16.84
C VAL A 26 -1.08 10.11 -16.08
N ASN A 27 -0.76 11.30 -15.58
CA ASN A 27 -1.67 12.22 -14.93
C ASN A 27 -2.06 13.41 -15.83
N THR A 28 -1.96 13.31 -17.17
CA THR A 28 -2.41 14.39 -18.06
C THR A 28 -3.83 14.85 -17.75
N HIS A 29 -3.97 16.14 -17.44
CA HIS A 29 -5.24 16.77 -17.12
C HIS A 29 -5.79 17.48 -18.37
N THR A 30 -7.06 17.27 -18.66
CA THR A 30 -7.81 18.13 -19.58
C THR A 30 -8.56 19.19 -18.79
N ASP A 31 -9.02 20.25 -19.45
CA ASP A 31 -9.83 21.32 -18.83
C ASP A 31 -11.14 20.80 -18.21
N GLU A 32 -11.56 19.58 -18.57
CA GLU A 32 -12.75 18.90 -18.04
C GLU A 32 -12.51 18.21 -16.69
N CYS A 33 -11.25 18.06 -16.28
CA CYS A 33 -10.89 17.45 -15.00
C CYS A 33 -11.23 18.39 -13.84
N ARG A 34 -12.07 17.90 -12.93
CA ARG A 34 -12.42 18.60 -11.68
C ARG A 34 -11.33 18.37 -10.64
N LEU A 35 -10.46 19.37 -10.45
CA LEU A 35 -9.36 19.36 -9.48
C LEU A 35 -9.79 19.81 -8.07
N ASP A 36 -10.93 20.50 -7.97
CA ASP A 36 -11.52 21.06 -6.74
C ASP A 36 -12.20 20.02 -5.84
N VAL A 37 -12.21 18.75 -6.24
CA VAL A 37 -12.86 17.66 -5.48
C VAL A 37 -11.90 17.12 -4.43
N ASP A 38 -12.26 17.27 -3.15
CA ASP A 38 -11.64 16.51 -2.07
C ASP A 38 -11.94 15.02 -2.26
N PHE A 39 -10.89 14.27 -2.61
CA PHE A 39 -10.97 12.84 -2.82
C PHE A 39 -11.38 12.09 -1.55
N PHE A 40 -10.85 12.48 -0.38
CA PHE A 40 -11.08 11.76 0.87
C PHE A 40 -12.48 11.98 1.42
N GLU A 41 -13.10 13.15 1.21
CA GLU A 41 -14.53 13.36 1.54
C GLU A 41 -15.45 12.35 0.84
N HIS A 42 -15.10 11.92 -0.37
CA HIS A 42 -15.90 10.97 -1.15
C HIS A 42 -15.45 9.52 -0.95
N TYR A 43 -14.15 9.28 -0.78
CA TYR A 43 -13.56 7.96 -0.67
C TYR A 43 -13.80 7.34 0.70
N VAL A 44 -13.62 8.09 1.79
CA VAL A 44 -13.70 7.55 3.16
C VAL A 44 -15.07 6.93 3.48
N PRO A 45 -16.22 7.58 3.19
CA PRO A 45 -17.52 6.98 3.48
C PRO A 45 -17.78 5.70 2.67
N LYS A 46 -17.23 5.59 1.46
CA LYS A 46 -17.32 4.35 0.66
C LYS A 46 -16.43 3.27 1.26
N MET A 47 -15.20 3.62 1.63
CA MET A 47 -14.24 2.70 2.23
C MET A 47 -14.81 2.07 3.51
N GLU A 48 -15.31 2.90 4.44
CA GLU A 48 -15.85 2.41 5.73
C GLU A 48 -17.07 1.48 5.57
N LYS A 49 -17.85 1.66 4.49
CA LYS A 49 -19.07 0.87 4.22
C LYS A 49 -18.82 -0.38 3.39
N GLN A 50 -17.91 -0.32 2.42
CA GLN A 50 -17.77 -1.32 1.37
C GLN A 50 -16.53 -2.20 1.53
N VAL A 51 -15.48 -1.72 2.19
CA VAL A 51 -14.25 -2.51 2.36
C VAL A 51 -14.48 -3.59 3.41
N THR A 52 -14.22 -4.83 3.00
CA THR A 52 -14.14 -5.98 3.88
C THR A 52 -12.71 -6.47 3.98
N LEU A 53 -12.35 -7.00 5.15
CA LEU A 53 -11.07 -7.67 5.32
C LEU A 53 -11.00 -8.89 4.39
N VAL A 54 -9.87 -9.05 3.70
CA VAL A 54 -9.60 -10.27 2.91
C VAL A 54 -9.60 -11.47 3.87
N PRO A 55 -10.25 -12.59 3.51
CA PRO A 55 -10.25 -13.79 4.36
C PRO A 55 -8.85 -14.18 4.83
N SER A 56 -8.75 -14.69 6.06
CA SER A 56 -7.50 -15.14 6.69
C SER A 56 -6.45 -14.06 6.99
N MET A 57 -6.58 -12.81 6.50
CA MET A 57 -5.60 -11.75 6.77
C MET A 57 -5.48 -11.40 8.25
N GLY A 58 -6.55 -11.57 9.04
CA GLY A 58 -6.48 -11.35 10.48
C GLY A 58 -5.52 -12.31 11.19
N GLU A 59 -5.51 -13.58 10.76
CA GLU A 59 -4.60 -14.61 11.26
C GLU A 59 -3.17 -14.33 10.79
N VAL A 60 -2.99 -14.00 9.51
CA VAL A 60 -1.68 -13.63 8.95
C VAL A 60 -1.06 -12.47 9.71
N VAL A 61 -1.81 -11.39 9.95
CA VAL A 61 -1.34 -10.21 10.70
C VAL A 61 -0.96 -10.61 12.13
N ALA A 62 -1.80 -11.40 12.81
CA ALA A 62 -1.52 -11.85 14.17
C ALA A 62 -0.23 -12.69 14.22
N THR A 63 -0.07 -13.65 13.31
CA THR A 63 1.11 -14.52 13.23
C THR A 63 2.39 -13.74 12.90
N LEU A 64 2.34 -12.79 11.96
CA LEU A 64 3.51 -11.97 11.66
C LEU A 64 3.90 -11.08 12.84
N ALA A 65 2.92 -10.54 13.57
CA ALA A 65 3.17 -9.67 14.73
C ALA A 65 3.85 -10.38 15.91
N GLU A 66 3.83 -11.71 15.97
CA GLU A 66 4.57 -12.47 16.99
C GLU A 66 6.09 -12.36 16.84
N THR A 67 6.58 -12.09 15.63
CA THR A 67 8.02 -12.07 15.31
C THR A 67 8.49 -10.74 14.75
N TYR A 68 7.63 -9.99 14.05
CA TYR A 68 7.99 -8.80 13.29
C TYR A 68 7.26 -7.55 13.79
N THR A 69 7.90 -6.39 13.62
CA THR A 69 7.26 -5.08 13.80
C THR A 69 6.45 -4.76 12.55
N LEU A 70 5.15 -4.53 12.69
CA LEU A 70 4.26 -4.22 11.57
C LEU A 70 3.98 -2.72 11.49
N VAL A 71 4.19 -2.14 10.31
CA VAL A 71 3.91 -0.73 10.01
C VAL A 71 3.09 -0.65 8.72
N ILE A 72 2.03 0.16 8.72
CA ILE A 72 1.27 0.46 7.50
C ILE A 72 1.77 1.75 6.88
N ILE A 73 2.10 1.70 5.59
CA ILE A 73 2.46 2.86 4.77
C ILE A 73 1.48 2.93 3.60
N SER A 74 0.59 3.93 3.59
CA SER A 74 -0.54 3.98 2.63
C SER A 74 -0.68 5.32 1.90
N SER A 75 -1.19 5.31 0.67
CA SER A 75 -1.63 6.52 -0.03
C SER A 75 -3.02 7.01 0.43
N THR A 76 -3.70 6.27 1.30
CA THR A 76 -4.91 6.71 2.02
C THR A 76 -4.52 7.49 3.29
N ILE A 77 -5.38 8.38 3.80
CA ILE A 77 -5.14 9.07 5.08
C ILE A 77 -5.26 8.12 6.29
N THR A 78 -4.61 8.47 7.40
CA THR A 78 -4.38 7.61 8.58
C THR A 78 -5.68 7.21 9.27
N LEU A 79 -6.53 8.18 9.61
CA LEU A 79 -7.70 7.96 10.47
C LEU A 79 -8.67 6.87 9.95
N PRO A 80 -9.07 6.85 8.66
CA PRO A 80 -9.91 5.79 8.12
C PRO A 80 -9.28 4.39 8.20
N ILE A 81 -7.96 4.28 8.03
CA ILE A 81 -7.24 3.01 8.13
C ILE A 81 -7.30 2.52 9.58
N GLU A 82 -7.03 3.38 10.55
CA GLU A 82 -7.09 3.02 11.97
C GLU A 82 -8.50 2.54 12.37
N ARG A 83 -9.55 3.24 11.95
CA ARG A 83 -10.94 2.82 12.18
C ARG A 83 -11.26 1.45 11.60
N LEU A 84 -10.77 1.18 10.38
CA LEU A 84 -10.96 -0.13 9.76
C LEU A 84 -10.25 -1.22 10.58
N LEU A 85 -9.01 -0.96 11.02
CA LEU A 85 -8.26 -1.89 11.86
C LEU A 85 -8.92 -2.11 13.22
N GLU A 86 -9.49 -1.08 13.85
CA GLU A 86 -10.24 -1.17 15.09
C GLU A 86 -11.49 -2.04 14.93
N LYS A 87 -12.27 -1.82 13.87
CA LYS A 87 -13.46 -2.64 13.53
C LYS A 87 -13.13 -4.13 13.47
N TYR A 88 -11.95 -4.49 12.98
CA TYR A 88 -11.49 -5.89 12.87
C TYR A 88 -10.60 -6.34 14.04
N ASN A 89 -10.44 -5.54 15.10
CA ASN A 89 -9.57 -5.82 16.26
C ASN A 89 -8.09 -6.06 15.89
N LEU A 90 -7.62 -5.48 14.77
CA LEU A 90 -6.26 -5.62 14.26
C LEU A 90 -5.34 -4.45 14.61
N ARG A 91 -5.89 -3.30 15.05
CA ARG A 91 -5.11 -2.08 15.30
C ARG A 91 -3.93 -2.31 16.26
N LYS A 92 -4.11 -3.20 17.24
CA LYS A 92 -3.11 -3.57 18.26
C LYS A 92 -1.84 -4.22 17.69
N TYR A 93 -1.89 -4.81 16.50
CA TYR A 93 -0.75 -5.50 15.88
C TYR A 93 0.18 -4.55 15.11
N PHE A 94 -0.30 -3.34 14.79
CA PHE A 94 0.48 -2.36 14.04
C PHE A 94 1.09 -1.33 14.98
N THR A 95 2.42 -1.27 14.99
CA THR A 95 3.16 -0.28 15.76
C THR A 95 2.88 1.13 15.25
N GLU A 96 2.68 1.28 13.94
CA GLU A 96 2.42 2.58 13.34
C GLU A 96 1.59 2.49 12.06
N VAL A 97 0.79 3.53 11.80
CA VAL A 97 0.02 3.72 10.59
C VAL A 97 0.39 5.09 10.02
N MET A 98 0.99 5.10 8.83
CA MET A 98 1.43 6.32 8.14
C MET A 98 0.66 6.52 6.83
N GLY A 99 -0.42 7.30 6.93
CA GLY A 99 -1.24 7.68 5.79
C GLY A 99 -0.64 8.77 4.90
N ASN A 100 -1.46 9.29 4.00
CA ASN A 100 -1.13 10.36 3.07
C ASN A 100 -1.04 11.75 3.74
N ASP A 101 -1.64 11.88 4.91
CA ASP A 101 -1.57 13.02 5.82
C ASP A 101 -0.24 13.09 6.57
N VAL A 102 0.51 11.98 6.69
CA VAL A 102 1.88 11.98 7.22
C VAL A 102 2.87 12.46 6.17
N HIS A 103 2.89 11.82 5.00
CA HIS A 103 3.69 12.26 3.85
C HIS A 103 3.18 11.63 2.54
N LYS A 104 3.36 12.33 1.40
CA LYS A 104 2.91 11.90 0.07
C LYS A 104 3.78 10.84 -0.60
N SER A 105 5.09 10.87 -0.32
CA SER A 105 6.06 9.86 -0.75
C SER A 105 6.15 8.73 0.27
N LYS A 106 6.01 7.47 -0.18
CA LYS A 106 6.28 6.31 0.67
C LYS A 106 7.77 6.13 0.92
N VAL A 107 8.64 6.58 0.00
CA VAL A 107 10.10 6.60 0.22
C VAL A 107 10.44 7.39 1.49
N GLU A 108 9.85 8.58 1.66
CA GLU A 108 10.06 9.37 2.88
C GLU A 108 9.46 8.70 4.13
N LYS A 109 8.29 8.06 4.02
CA LYS A 109 7.71 7.31 5.14
C LYS A 109 8.58 6.12 5.55
N ILE A 110 9.15 5.41 4.57
CA ILE A 110 10.11 4.34 4.82
C ILE A 110 11.37 4.89 5.51
N ARG A 111 11.88 6.05 5.08
CA ARG A 111 13.01 6.72 5.77
C ARG A 111 12.69 7.11 7.21
N MET A 112 11.47 7.57 7.46
CA MET A 112 10.98 7.84 8.83
C MET A 112 11.00 6.56 9.67
N VAL A 113 10.56 5.42 9.13
CA VAL A 113 10.62 4.11 9.79
C VAL A 113 12.07 3.72 10.09
N PHE A 114 12.97 3.80 9.11
CA PHE A 114 14.40 3.49 9.32
C PHE A 114 15.01 4.31 10.45
N THR A 115 14.75 5.61 10.45
CA THR A 115 15.26 6.53 11.47
C THR A 115 14.67 6.23 12.84
N LYS A 116 13.35 6.08 12.92
CA LYS A 116 12.61 5.90 14.19
C LYS A 116 12.95 4.59 14.88
N TYR A 117 13.08 3.51 14.11
CA TYR A 117 13.32 2.17 14.65
C TYR A 117 14.79 1.71 14.52
N SER A 118 15.68 2.56 14.01
CA SER A 118 17.10 2.24 13.78
C SER A 118 17.28 0.94 12.99
N VAL A 119 16.46 0.74 11.95
CA VAL A 119 16.42 -0.47 11.12
C VAL A 119 16.96 -0.18 9.72
N ALA A 120 17.71 -1.14 9.16
CA ALA A 120 18.23 -1.06 7.80
C ALA A 120 17.31 -1.80 6.80
N ALA A 121 17.38 -1.41 5.52
CA ALA A 121 16.48 -1.91 4.47
C ALA A 121 16.48 -3.45 4.33
N GLN A 122 17.64 -4.10 4.53
CA GLN A 122 17.77 -5.57 4.49
C GLN A 122 16.94 -6.31 5.56
N TYR A 123 16.49 -5.62 6.60
CA TYR A 123 15.62 -6.15 7.65
C TYR A 123 14.16 -5.73 7.46
N CYS A 124 13.81 -5.29 6.27
CA CYS A 124 12.45 -4.87 5.92
C CYS A 124 12.02 -5.56 4.62
N VAL A 125 10.73 -5.84 4.54
CA VAL A 125 10.04 -6.32 3.33
C VAL A 125 8.74 -5.53 3.19
N PHE A 126 8.40 -5.13 1.97
CA PHE A 126 7.17 -4.38 1.69
C PHE A 126 6.11 -5.32 1.09
N ILE A 127 4.94 -5.44 1.72
CA ILE A 127 3.83 -6.26 1.22
C ILE A 127 2.82 -5.35 0.52
N THR A 128 2.52 -5.59 -0.76
CA THR A 128 1.66 -4.69 -1.55
C THR A 128 0.95 -5.40 -2.71
N ASP A 129 -0.08 -4.76 -3.25
CA ASP A 129 -0.82 -5.13 -4.45
C ASP A 129 -0.65 -4.12 -5.61
N THR A 130 0.28 -3.17 -5.50
CA THR A 130 0.54 -2.17 -6.55
C THR A 130 2.01 -2.11 -6.98
N LEU A 131 2.22 -1.77 -8.26
CA LEU A 131 3.55 -1.63 -8.85
C LEU A 131 4.27 -0.36 -8.33
N GLY A 132 3.53 0.72 -8.08
CA GLY A 132 4.07 1.95 -7.53
C GLY A 132 4.71 1.74 -6.16
N ASP A 133 4.06 0.96 -5.29
CA ASP A 133 4.61 0.59 -3.99
C ASP A 133 5.91 -0.21 -4.12
N MET A 134 5.97 -1.18 -5.03
CA MET A 134 7.20 -1.96 -5.29
C MET A 134 8.35 -1.05 -5.73
N ARG A 135 8.08 -0.07 -6.61
CA ARG A 135 9.08 0.92 -7.04
C ARG A 135 9.52 1.86 -5.91
N GLU A 136 8.60 2.27 -5.04
CA GLU A 136 8.94 3.09 -3.86
C GLU A 136 9.74 2.28 -2.82
N ALA A 137 9.45 0.99 -2.66
CA ALA A 137 10.23 0.07 -1.84
C ALA A 137 11.65 -0.13 -2.41
N GLU A 138 11.78 -0.37 -3.71
CA GLU A 138 13.07 -0.52 -4.41
C GLU A 138 13.93 0.74 -4.28
N LYS A 139 13.35 1.94 -4.47
CA LYS A 139 14.03 3.23 -4.22
C LYS A 139 14.56 3.38 -2.80
N SER A 140 13.98 2.63 -1.85
CA SER A 140 14.38 2.61 -0.44
C SER A 140 15.30 1.43 -0.09
N GLY A 141 15.67 0.60 -1.07
CA GLY A 141 16.48 -0.61 -0.90
C GLY A 141 15.75 -1.79 -0.27
N ILE A 142 14.41 -1.75 -0.22
CA ILE A 142 13.56 -2.79 0.38
C ILE A 142 13.03 -3.72 -0.73
N GLY A 143 13.13 -5.02 -0.54
CA GLY A 143 12.45 -6.00 -1.40
C GLY A 143 10.94 -6.03 -1.16
N ALA A 144 10.17 -6.39 -2.18
CA ALA A 144 8.71 -6.40 -2.11
C ALA A 144 8.13 -7.79 -2.32
N LEU A 145 7.07 -8.10 -1.57
CA LEU A 145 6.18 -9.24 -1.78
C LEU A 145 4.87 -8.71 -2.36
N GLY A 146 4.50 -9.20 -3.55
CA GLY A 146 3.26 -8.83 -4.22
C GLY A 146 2.11 -9.78 -3.89
N VAL A 147 0.91 -9.27 -3.63
CA VAL A 147 -0.30 -10.09 -3.50
C VAL A 147 -1.19 -9.95 -4.75
N THR A 148 -1.77 -11.04 -5.22
CA THR A 148 -2.43 -11.08 -6.55
C THR A 148 -3.94 -10.94 -6.52
N TRP A 149 -4.55 -10.71 -5.35
CA TRP A 149 -6.00 -10.50 -5.18
C TRP A 149 -6.38 -9.01 -5.07
N GLY A 150 -5.42 -8.11 -5.22
CA GLY A 150 -5.62 -6.67 -5.03
C GLY A 150 -5.74 -5.89 -6.35
N PHE A 151 -5.07 -4.74 -6.38
CA PHE A 151 -5.31 -3.68 -7.35
C PHE A 151 -4.63 -3.88 -8.70
N HIS A 152 -3.42 -4.43 -8.77
CA HIS A 152 -2.77 -4.70 -10.06
C HIS A 152 -2.79 -6.18 -10.44
N THR A 153 -2.76 -6.45 -11.75
CA THR A 153 -2.64 -7.81 -12.28
C THR A 153 -1.25 -8.38 -12.01
N VAL A 154 -1.11 -9.70 -12.14
CA VAL A 154 0.17 -10.41 -12.00
C VAL A 154 1.22 -9.84 -12.96
N GLU A 155 0.84 -9.59 -14.22
CA GLU A 155 1.73 -9.06 -15.26
C GLU A 155 2.25 -7.67 -14.89
N THR A 156 1.38 -6.81 -14.33
CA THR A 156 1.79 -5.48 -13.88
C THR A 156 2.70 -5.56 -12.67
N LEU A 157 2.43 -6.44 -11.71
CA LEU A 157 3.28 -6.62 -10.52
C LEU A 157 4.65 -7.19 -10.86
N GLN A 158 4.76 -8.10 -11.84
CA GLN A 158 6.04 -8.67 -12.28
C GLN A 158 7.04 -7.60 -12.76
N ARG A 159 6.56 -6.48 -13.31
CA ARG A 159 7.40 -5.34 -13.72
C ARG A 159 8.11 -4.65 -12.55
N GLY A 160 7.69 -4.92 -11.31
CA GLY A 160 8.32 -4.44 -10.09
C GLY A 160 9.38 -5.36 -9.52
N ASN A 161 9.73 -6.45 -10.21
CA ASN A 161 10.69 -7.47 -9.77
C ASN A 161 10.44 -7.95 -8.32
N PRO A 162 9.21 -8.39 -7.99
CA PRO A 162 8.88 -8.81 -6.64
C PRO A 162 9.74 -10.00 -6.23
N PHE A 163 10.13 -10.05 -4.96
CA PHE A 163 10.75 -11.24 -4.37
C PHE A 163 9.86 -12.46 -4.55
N ARG A 164 8.55 -12.28 -4.33
CA ARG A 164 7.55 -13.31 -4.52
C ARG A 164 6.19 -12.70 -4.82
N LEU A 165 5.41 -13.37 -5.67
CA LEU A 165 3.98 -13.13 -5.81
C LEU A 165 3.21 -14.21 -5.06
N VAL A 166 2.21 -13.78 -4.29
CA VAL A 166 1.40 -14.63 -3.43
C VAL A 166 -0.07 -14.51 -3.81
N SER A 167 -0.73 -15.65 -4.00
CA SER A 167 -2.13 -15.73 -4.39
C SER A 167 -3.07 -16.18 -3.28
N ASP A 168 -2.53 -16.75 -2.19
CA ASP A 168 -3.27 -17.10 -0.97
C ASP A 168 -2.68 -16.33 0.22
N PRO A 169 -3.50 -15.60 1.01
CA PRO A 169 -3.05 -14.95 2.24
C PRO A 169 -2.20 -15.84 3.18
N ALA A 170 -2.51 -17.13 3.29
CA ALA A 170 -1.79 -18.06 4.17
C ALA A 170 -0.30 -18.20 3.79
N ASP A 171 0.05 -18.03 2.51
CA ASP A 171 1.41 -18.13 2.00
C ASP A 171 2.27 -16.90 2.33
N ILE A 172 1.68 -15.79 2.79
CA ILE A 172 2.44 -14.59 3.19
C ILE A 172 3.41 -14.95 4.33
N VAL A 173 2.97 -15.73 5.32
CA VAL A 173 3.79 -16.04 6.50
C VAL A 173 5.05 -16.83 6.11
N SER A 174 4.92 -17.81 5.22
CA SER A 174 6.06 -18.61 4.76
C SER A 174 6.99 -17.79 3.87
N ALA A 175 6.44 -16.97 2.97
CA ALA A 175 7.20 -16.10 2.09
C ALA A 175 7.99 -15.01 2.85
N VAL A 176 7.42 -14.43 3.91
CA VAL A 176 8.14 -13.48 4.78
C VAL A 176 9.29 -14.16 5.52
N LYS A 177 9.09 -15.39 6.02
CA LYS A 177 10.16 -16.16 6.67
C LYS A 177 11.29 -16.47 5.69
N GLU A 178 10.95 -16.88 4.47
CA GLU A 178 11.91 -17.15 3.39
C GLU A 178 12.74 -15.90 3.03
N TYR A 179 12.10 -14.73 2.95
CA TYR A 179 12.78 -13.47 2.65
C TYR A 179 13.88 -13.11 3.66
N PHE A 180 13.70 -13.46 4.94
CA PHE A 180 14.64 -13.15 6.03
C PHE A 180 15.55 -14.32 6.42
N SER A 181 15.49 -15.45 5.70
CA SER A 181 16.36 -16.61 5.92
C SER A 181 17.71 -16.43 5.22
#